data_AF-I5C3T1-F1
#
_entry.id   AF-I5C3T1-F1
#
_cell.length_a   1.000
_cell.length_b   1.000
_cell.length_c   1.000
_cell.angle_alpha   90.00
_cell.angle_beta   90.00
_cell.angle_gamma   90.00
#
_symmetry.space_group_name_H-M   'P 1'
#
loop_
_entity.id
_entity.type
_entity.pdbx_description
1 polymer ?
#
loop_
_entity_poly.entity_id
_entity_poly.type
_entity_poly.pdbx_seq_one_letter_code
_entity_poly.pdbx_strand_id
1 'polypeptide(L)'
;MTRVLLYLGAFLLVQAADAQGDSSSTKVPLAGKVYASSETEQRPAALLVDGDLNSSWQSTSPFPDAFYASERQNSLLRADWTAPVGIQLAPALDGNLQSFTQNIPVVEGLAEVRFTFPSPEQIHRLGVRLRNVSQPVQIRLQDVQGNTLQTYTYTSGQNFQHLRFAPEQEGVKSLLLSSSAPFGIFEIGTTAALLQEFIGIELTEDQLVTSVDLKHFPGSASASASALFGGLDRDNLQLIQVLDPAYAGTLTVELSEPMLMRFIEIRHTLLPENWRRVSAFHLQAFAEPNEPSLPGTGPGTGQGPEIPAHWDPYAGVYPSLSALPLTTAKLHCQHADQSSCSHHR
;
A
#
# COMPACT_ATOMS: atom_id res chain seq x y z
N MET A 1 -30.74 -0.92 11.38
CA MET A 1 -30.64 -2.38 11.54
C MET A 1 -29.22 -2.79 11.21
N THR A 2 -28.35 -2.82 12.22
CA THR A 2 -26.92 -3.04 12.06
C THR A 2 -26.65 -4.54 12.20
N ARG A 3 -26.31 -5.22 11.10
CA ARG A 3 -25.86 -6.61 11.14
C ARG A 3 -24.35 -6.59 11.36
N VAL A 4 -23.95 -6.83 12.61
CA VAL A 4 -22.58 -7.19 12.96
C VAL A 4 -22.38 -8.64 12.50
N LEU A 5 -21.66 -8.85 11.40
CA LEU A 5 -21.22 -10.19 11.00
C LEU A 5 -20.00 -10.57 11.85
N LEU A 6 -20.22 -11.42 12.86
CA LEU A 6 -19.15 -12.19 13.47
C LEU A 6 -18.70 -13.26 12.47
N TYR A 7 -17.52 -13.08 11.88
CA TYR A 7 -16.86 -14.14 11.12
C TYR A 7 -16.29 -15.17 12.09
N LEU A 8 -16.89 -16.36 12.11
CA LEU A 8 -16.29 -17.57 12.66
C LEU A 8 -15.13 -17.95 11.73
N GLY A 9 -13.89 -17.80 12.20
CA GLY A 9 -12.72 -18.32 11.50
C GLY A 9 -12.78 -19.85 11.46
N ALA A 10 -12.94 -20.42 10.26
CA ALA A 10 -12.76 -21.84 10.05
C ALA A 10 -11.26 -22.16 10.12
N PHE A 11 -10.85 -22.93 11.13
CA PHE A 11 -9.53 -23.54 11.20
C PHE A 11 -9.46 -24.68 10.17
N LEU A 12 -8.75 -24.48 9.07
CA LEU A 12 -8.31 -25.57 8.20
C LEU A 12 -6.86 -25.91 8.57
N LEU A 13 -6.66 -27.04 9.24
CA LEU A 13 -5.34 -27.68 9.30
C LEU A 13 -5.12 -28.40 7.97
N VAL A 14 -4.20 -27.89 7.15
CA VAL A 14 -3.71 -28.58 5.97
C VAL A 14 -2.71 -29.64 6.45
N GLN A 15 -3.03 -30.93 6.27
CA GLN A 15 -2.07 -32.02 6.45
C GLN A 15 -1.21 -32.15 5.20
N ALA A 16 0.11 -32.12 5.36
CA ALA A 16 1.06 -32.36 4.27
C ALA A 16 0.93 -33.81 3.77
N ALA A 17 0.80 -33.98 2.46
CA ALA A 17 0.87 -35.29 1.82
C ALA A 17 2.35 -35.69 1.61
N ASP A 18 2.74 -36.85 2.12
CA ASP A 18 4.10 -37.39 1.99
C ASP A 18 4.44 -37.70 0.53
N ALA A 19 5.41 -36.98 -0.03
CA ALA A 19 6.04 -37.28 -1.31
C ALA A 19 7.35 -38.07 -1.08
N GLN A 20 7.45 -39.27 -1.66
CA GLN A 20 8.65 -40.11 -1.62
C GLN A 20 9.70 -39.64 -2.65
N GLY A 21 10.87 -39.24 -2.16
CA GLY A 21 12.17 -39.69 -2.67
C GLY A 21 12.86 -38.87 -3.77
N ASP A 22 13.52 -37.78 -3.39
CA ASP A 22 14.84 -37.40 -3.91
C ASP A 22 15.63 -36.77 -2.75
N SER A 23 16.93 -37.05 -2.63
CA SER A 23 17.79 -36.56 -1.55
C SER A 23 18.20 -35.09 -1.73
N SER A 24 17.29 -34.27 -2.28
CA SER A 24 17.30 -32.83 -2.14
C SER A 24 16.89 -32.48 -0.71
N SER A 25 17.58 -31.54 -0.06
CA SER A 25 17.22 -30.97 1.25
C SER A 25 15.70 -30.90 1.42
N THR A 26 15.16 -31.71 2.34
CA THR A 26 13.72 -31.88 2.50
C THR A 26 13.14 -30.59 3.09
N LYS A 27 12.75 -29.65 2.23
CA LYS A 27 12.12 -28.40 2.64
C LYS A 27 10.86 -28.70 3.47
N VAL A 28 10.74 -28.10 4.65
CA VAL A 28 9.57 -28.26 5.52
C VAL A 28 8.61 -27.10 5.27
N PRO A 29 7.37 -27.35 4.80
CA PRO A 29 6.41 -26.28 4.57
C PRO A 29 5.96 -25.66 5.91
N LEU A 30 5.95 -24.34 5.97
CA LEU A 30 5.53 -23.57 7.13
C LEU A 30 4.04 -23.23 7.06
N ALA A 31 3.33 -23.40 8.16
CA ALA A 31 1.91 -23.10 8.28
C ALA A 31 1.66 -21.68 8.83
N GLY A 32 0.62 -21.03 8.33
CA GLY A 32 0.24 -19.68 8.76
C GLY A 32 -1.21 -19.33 8.44
N LYS A 33 -1.67 -18.21 8.99
CA LYS A 33 -2.97 -17.61 8.69
C LYS A 33 -2.83 -16.63 7.54
N VAL A 34 -3.70 -16.73 6.54
CA VAL A 34 -3.72 -15.78 5.43
C VAL A 34 -4.37 -14.46 5.85
N TYR A 35 -3.84 -13.34 5.36
CA TYR A 35 -4.42 -12.02 5.50
C TYR A 35 -4.26 -11.21 4.20
N ALA A 36 -5.17 -10.26 3.94
CA ALA A 36 -5.16 -9.44 2.72
C ALA A 36 -5.51 -7.97 3.01
N SER A 37 -5.20 -7.07 2.08
CA SER A 37 -5.69 -5.68 2.07
C SER A 37 -7.21 -5.60 1.94
N SER A 38 -7.74 -6.43 1.07
CA SER A 38 -9.16 -6.52 0.75
C SER A 38 -9.45 -7.85 0.06
N GLU A 39 -10.71 -8.26 -0.02
CA GLU A 39 -11.10 -9.48 -0.72
C GLU A 39 -12.53 -9.38 -1.26
N THR A 40 -12.85 -10.22 -2.23
CA THR A 40 -14.23 -10.40 -2.69
C THR A 40 -14.78 -11.72 -2.16
N GLU A 41 -16.08 -11.81 -1.93
CA GLU A 41 -16.72 -13.04 -1.40
C GLU A 41 -16.43 -14.28 -2.27
N GLN A 42 -16.21 -14.09 -3.57
CA GLN A 42 -15.99 -15.15 -4.55
C GLN A 42 -14.52 -15.59 -4.66
N ARG A 43 -13.59 -14.75 -4.19
CA ARG A 43 -12.14 -14.95 -4.30
C ARG A 43 -11.48 -14.58 -2.96
N PRO A 44 -11.81 -15.28 -1.86
CA PRO A 44 -11.32 -14.97 -0.52
C PRO A 44 -9.82 -15.27 -0.39
N ALA A 45 -9.19 -14.70 0.62
CA ALA A 45 -7.76 -14.83 0.89
C ALA A 45 -7.33 -16.29 1.12
N ALA A 46 -8.21 -17.13 1.68
CA ALA A 46 -7.93 -18.55 1.95
C ALA A 46 -7.51 -19.35 0.70
N LEU A 47 -7.89 -18.89 -0.50
CA LEU A 47 -7.48 -19.51 -1.77
C LEU A 47 -5.98 -19.36 -2.06
N LEU A 48 -5.23 -18.53 -1.33
CA LEU A 48 -3.78 -18.38 -1.52
C LEU A 48 -2.99 -19.65 -1.12
N VAL A 49 -3.53 -20.45 -0.20
CA VAL A 49 -2.83 -21.58 0.43
C VAL A 49 -3.58 -22.90 0.29
N ASP A 50 -4.55 -22.97 -0.62
CA ASP A 50 -5.39 -24.17 -0.81
C ASP A 50 -4.71 -25.28 -1.64
N GLY A 51 -3.55 -24.98 -2.24
CA GLY A 51 -2.78 -25.88 -3.08
C GLY A 51 -3.28 -25.99 -4.54
N ASP A 52 -4.40 -25.34 -4.90
CA ASP A 52 -4.90 -25.30 -6.27
C ASP A 52 -4.35 -24.06 -7.00
N LEU A 53 -3.37 -24.28 -7.87
CA LEU A 53 -2.75 -23.21 -8.67
C LEU A 53 -3.70 -22.54 -9.69
N ASN A 54 -4.97 -22.96 -9.78
CA ASN A 54 -6.01 -22.35 -10.62
C ASN A 54 -7.05 -21.56 -9.81
N SER A 55 -7.07 -21.74 -8.50
CA SER A 55 -7.81 -20.87 -7.59
C SER A 55 -6.95 -19.64 -7.27
N SER A 56 -7.59 -18.55 -6.86
CA SER A 56 -6.84 -17.34 -6.49
C SER A 56 -7.64 -16.45 -5.58
N TRP A 57 -6.92 -15.75 -4.71
CA TRP A 57 -7.43 -14.53 -4.12
C TRP A 57 -7.53 -13.42 -5.18
N GLN A 58 -8.50 -12.54 -5.01
CA GLN A 58 -8.60 -11.31 -5.78
C GLN A 58 -8.95 -10.14 -4.85
N SER A 59 -8.18 -9.05 -4.99
CA SER A 59 -8.46 -7.81 -4.29
C SER A 59 -9.81 -7.22 -4.72
N THR A 60 -10.37 -6.37 -3.87
CA THR A 60 -11.34 -5.37 -4.34
C THR A 60 -10.67 -4.38 -5.29
N SER A 61 -11.46 -3.50 -5.91
CA SER A 61 -10.94 -2.41 -6.74
C SER A 61 -10.98 -1.09 -5.97
N PRO A 62 -9.83 -0.50 -5.59
CA PRO A 62 -9.79 0.74 -4.83
C PRO A 62 -10.40 1.93 -5.58
N PHE A 63 -10.21 2.00 -6.90
CA PHE A 63 -10.86 2.98 -7.75
C PHE A 63 -12.11 2.41 -8.45
N PRO A 64 -13.17 3.20 -8.66
CA PRO A 64 -13.19 4.66 -8.46
C PRO A 64 -13.33 5.14 -7.01
N ASP A 65 -13.97 4.36 -6.13
CA ASP A 65 -14.55 4.91 -4.90
C ASP A 65 -14.10 4.23 -3.60
N ALA A 66 -13.67 2.96 -3.64
CA ALA A 66 -13.42 2.19 -2.43
C ALA A 66 -12.26 2.76 -1.58
N PHE A 67 -11.32 3.47 -2.20
CA PHE A 67 -10.23 4.12 -1.48
C PHE A 67 -10.72 5.16 -0.46
N TYR A 68 -11.88 5.82 -0.68
CA TYR A 68 -12.42 6.80 0.27
C TYR A 68 -12.69 6.19 1.65
N ALA A 69 -13.02 4.91 1.71
CA ALA A 69 -13.34 4.18 2.94
C ALA A 69 -12.13 3.48 3.58
N SER A 70 -10.98 3.49 2.92
CA SER A 70 -9.80 2.74 3.35
C SER A 70 -8.90 3.59 4.25
N GLU A 71 -8.81 3.23 5.53
CA GLU A 71 -7.91 3.89 6.51
C GLU A 71 -6.43 3.84 6.07
N ARG A 72 -6.04 2.83 5.29
CA ARG A 72 -4.68 2.70 4.76
C ARG A 72 -4.40 3.63 3.58
N GLN A 73 -5.43 3.96 2.80
CA GLN A 73 -5.26 4.64 1.51
C GLN A 73 -5.71 6.10 1.55
N ASN A 74 -6.72 6.45 2.35
CA ASN A 74 -7.28 7.79 2.46
C ASN A 74 -6.80 8.51 3.72
N SER A 75 -5.87 9.45 3.56
CA SER A 75 -5.34 10.27 4.66
C SER A 75 -6.35 11.25 5.26
N LEU A 76 -7.51 11.47 4.62
CA LEU A 76 -8.55 12.38 5.09
C LEU A 76 -9.69 11.67 5.82
N LEU A 77 -9.67 10.33 5.88
CA LEU A 77 -10.75 9.56 6.49
C LEU A 77 -10.87 9.93 7.98
N ARG A 78 -12.08 10.34 8.39
CA ARG A 78 -12.44 10.83 9.73
C ARG A 78 -11.58 12.00 10.24
N ALA A 79 -10.93 12.73 9.34
CA ALA A 79 -10.08 13.84 9.73
C ALA A 79 -10.91 15.08 10.14
N ASP A 80 -10.35 15.91 11.01
CA ASP A 80 -11.01 17.13 11.48
C ASP A 80 -10.82 18.29 10.50
N TRP A 81 -11.92 18.79 9.95
CA TRP A 81 -11.93 19.92 9.03
C TRP A 81 -12.53 21.16 9.68
N THR A 82 -12.02 22.32 9.29
CA THR A 82 -12.57 23.63 9.66
C THR A 82 -13.62 24.06 8.65
N ALA A 83 -14.81 24.41 9.16
CA ALA A 83 -15.94 24.91 8.38
C ALA A 83 -16.59 26.11 9.10
N PRO A 84 -17.48 26.87 8.43
CA PRO A 84 -18.33 27.85 9.08
C PRO A 84 -19.13 27.22 10.24
N VAL A 85 -19.46 28.04 11.25
CA VAL A 85 -20.17 27.60 12.46
C VAL A 85 -21.46 26.87 12.09
N GLY A 86 -21.66 25.70 12.70
CA GLY A 86 -22.85 24.87 12.50
C GLY A 86 -22.79 23.88 11.33
N ILE A 87 -21.73 23.92 10.50
CA ILE A 87 -21.54 22.98 9.40
C ILE A 87 -20.76 21.76 9.86
N GLN A 88 -21.35 20.58 9.65
CA GLN A 88 -20.71 19.29 9.93
C GLN A 88 -20.11 18.71 8.64
N LEU A 89 -18.81 18.38 8.70
CA LEU A 89 -18.07 17.79 7.58
C LEU A 89 -17.84 16.28 7.72
N ALA A 90 -18.08 15.70 8.90
CA ALA A 90 -17.93 14.27 9.14
C ALA A 90 -18.64 13.37 8.10
N PRO A 91 -19.85 13.70 7.59
CA PRO A 91 -20.50 12.89 6.55
C PRO A 91 -19.70 12.78 5.23
N ALA A 92 -18.80 13.72 4.91
CA ALA A 92 -17.97 13.61 3.71
C ALA A 92 -16.66 12.83 3.90
N LEU A 93 -16.40 12.40 5.14
CA LEU A 93 -15.13 11.81 5.57
C LEU A 93 -15.37 10.50 6.34
N ASP A 94 -16.56 9.93 6.30
CA ASP A 94 -16.92 8.71 7.03
C ASP A 94 -16.70 7.42 6.22
N GLY A 95 -16.32 7.56 4.94
CA GLY A 95 -16.11 6.45 4.00
C GLY A 95 -17.41 5.89 3.41
N ASN A 96 -18.57 6.47 3.72
CA ASN A 96 -19.86 6.05 3.15
C ASN A 96 -20.20 6.92 1.93
N LEU A 97 -20.32 6.29 0.76
CA LEU A 97 -20.57 7.01 -0.51
C LEU A 97 -22.01 7.57 -0.66
N GLN A 98 -22.83 7.46 0.39
CA GLN A 98 -24.22 7.92 0.43
C GLN A 98 -24.45 9.06 1.42
N SER A 99 -23.48 9.35 2.29
CA SER A 99 -23.49 10.51 3.17
C SER A 99 -23.01 11.75 2.42
N PHE A 100 -23.43 12.92 2.90
CA PHE A 100 -23.03 14.20 2.34
C PHE A 100 -23.19 15.31 3.36
N THR A 101 -22.41 16.37 3.20
CA THR A 101 -22.48 17.55 4.06
C THR A 101 -23.73 18.39 3.77
N GLN A 102 -24.10 19.22 4.75
CA GLN A 102 -24.94 20.39 4.48
C GLN A 102 -24.26 21.30 3.43
N ASN A 103 -25.02 22.21 2.84
CA ASN A 103 -24.41 23.24 1.99
C ASN A 103 -23.53 24.16 2.86
N ILE A 104 -22.28 24.29 2.48
CA ILE A 104 -21.33 25.24 3.04
C ILE A 104 -21.79 26.63 2.60
N PRO A 105 -22.20 27.51 3.53
CA PRO A 105 -22.77 28.81 3.20
C PRO A 105 -21.66 29.78 2.81
N VAL A 106 -22.04 30.84 2.09
CA VAL A 106 -21.16 31.97 1.81
C VAL A 106 -21.10 32.87 3.04
N VAL A 107 -19.90 33.04 3.59
CA VAL A 107 -19.59 33.96 4.70
C VAL A 107 -18.56 34.97 4.19
N GLU A 108 -18.85 36.27 4.34
CA GLU A 108 -17.96 37.34 3.86
C GLU A 108 -17.59 37.24 2.36
N GLY A 109 -18.52 36.71 1.55
CA GLY A 109 -18.35 36.60 0.10
C GLY A 109 -17.77 35.27 -0.41
N LEU A 110 -17.36 34.35 0.47
CA LEU A 110 -16.89 33.01 0.07
C LEU A 110 -17.55 31.89 0.89
N ALA A 111 -17.91 30.79 0.22
CA ALA A 111 -18.11 29.50 0.86
C ALA A 111 -16.75 28.80 0.94
N GLU A 112 -16.27 28.49 2.14
CA GLU A 112 -14.91 27.97 2.35
C GLU A 112 -14.89 26.84 3.38
N VAL A 113 -14.10 25.80 3.12
CA VAL A 113 -13.70 24.78 4.11
C VAL A 113 -12.22 24.46 3.98
N ARG A 114 -11.57 24.15 5.10
CA ARG A 114 -10.13 23.91 5.18
C ARG A 114 -9.81 22.65 5.97
N PHE A 115 -8.91 21.85 5.46
CA PHE A 115 -8.21 20.83 6.21
C PHE A 115 -6.76 21.24 6.48
N THR A 116 -6.26 20.96 7.68
CA THR A 116 -4.84 21.17 8.02
C THR A 116 -4.24 19.86 8.49
N PHE A 117 -3.24 19.37 7.77
CA PHE A 117 -2.53 18.15 8.15
C PHE A 117 -1.70 18.39 9.43
N PRO A 118 -1.51 17.38 10.31
CA PRO A 118 -0.65 17.51 11.50
C PRO A 118 0.80 17.86 11.16
N SER A 119 1.33 17.27 10.09
CA SER A 119 2.64 17.51 9.46
C SER A 119 2.45 17.88 7.98
N PRO A 120 3.44 18.48 7.30
CA PRO A 120 3.43 18.54 5.84
C PRO A 120 3.41 17.12 5.24
N GLU A 121 2.50 16.85 4.32
CA GLU A 121 2.31 15.54 3.70
C GLU A 121 2.61 15.55 2.20
N GLN A 122 2.83 14.37 1.65
CA GLN A 122 2.78 14.12 0.20
C GLN A 122 1.34 13.83 -0.22
N ILE A 123 0.89 14.41 -1.34
CA ILE A 123 -0.38 14.10 -1.98
C ILE A 123 -0.11 13.59 -3.39
N HIS A 124 -0.30 12.29 -3.58
CA HIS A 124 -0.21 11.61 -4.86
C HIS A 124 -1.52 11.72 -5.65
N ARG A 125 -2.67 11.52 -4.99
CA ARG A 125 -4.01 11.66 -5.60
C ARG A 125 -4.92 12.46 -4.69
N LEU A 126 -5.86 13.16 -5.32
CA LEU A 126 -6.96 13.85 -4.65
C LEU A 126 -8.26 13.49 -5.37
N GLY A 127 -9.13 12.74 -4.69
CA GLY A 127 -10.48 12.45 -5.16
C GLY A 127 -11.48 13.41 -4.52
N VAL A 128 -12.41 13.93 -5.32
CA VAL A 128 -13.45 14.84 -4.87
C VAL A 128 -14.76 14.56 -5.60
N ARG A 129 -15.86 14.56 -4.87
CA ARG A 129 -17.21 14.65 -5.42
C ARG A 129 -18.01 15.70 -4.67
N LEU A 130 -18.48 16.70 -5.40
CA LEU A 130 -19.21 17.84 -4.84
C LEU A 130 -20.68 17.82 -5.28
N ARG A 131 -21.51 18.54 -4.54
CA ARG A 131 -22.93 18.75 -4.82
C ARG A 131 -23.32 20.20 -4.77
N ASN A 132 -24.44 20.53 -5.42
CA ASN A 132 -24.97 21.89 -5.50
C ASN A 132 -23.96 22.91 -6.03
N VAL A 133 -23.02 22.47 -6.87
CA VAL A 133 -22.00 23.34 -7.47
C VAL A 133 -22.65 24.21 -8.56
N SER A 134 -22.90 25.48 -8.24
CA SER A 134 -23.47 26.47 -9.17
C SER A 134 -22.43 27.48 -9.67
N GLN A 135 -21.36 27.69 -8.90
CA GLN A 135 -20.16 28.44 -9.28
C GLN A 135 -18.93 27.53 -9.08
N PRO A 136 -17.84 27.71 -9.84
CA PRO A 136 -16.66 26.89 -9.70
C PRO A 136 -16.11 26.86 -8.27
N VAL A 137 -15.78 25.66 -7.77
CA VAL A 137 -15.09 25.47 -6.50
C VAL A 137 -13.60 25.34 -6.79
N GLN A 138 -12.80 26.24 -6.22
CA GLN A 138 -11.36 26.19 -6.28
C GLN A 138 -10.84 25.28 -5.17
N ILE A 139 -9.99 24.33 -5.53
CA ILE A 139 -9.38 23.37 -4.62
C ILE A 139 -7.88 23.69 -4.59
N ARG A 140 -7.38 24.22 -3.47
CA ARG A 140 -6.00 24.69 -3.31
C ARG A 140 -5.23 23.80 -2.34
N LEU A 141 -4.03 23.39 -2.75
CA LEU A 141 -3.03 22.78 -1.87
C LEU A 141 -2.08 23.88 -1.40
N GLN A 142 -1.81 23.96 -0.10
CA GLN A 142 -0.98 25.03 0.46
C GLN A 142 0.13 24.49 1.36
N ASP A 143 1.28 25.18 1.36
CA ASP A 143 2.43 24.88 2.23
C ASP A 143 2.22 25.41 3.66
N VAL A 144 3.26 25.29 4.51
CA VAL A 144 3.21 25.74 5.91
C VAL A 144 3.15 27.27 6.07
N GLN A 145 3.54 28.03 5.05
CA GLN A 145 3.42 29.49 5.00
C GLN A 145 2.06 29.94 4.43
N GLY A 146 1.22 29.00 3.97
CA GLY A 146 -0.05 29.30 3.33
C GLY A 146 0.07 29.67 1.85
N ASN A 147 1.25 29.53 1.23
CA ASN A 147 1.38 29.73 -0.21
C ASN A 147 0.65 28.61 -0.95
N THR A 148 -0.01 28.95 -2.05
CA THR A 148 -0.66 27.95 -2.90
C THR A 148 0.38 27.22 -3.74
N LEU A 149 0.54 25.92 -3.49
CA LEU A 149 1.38 25.02 -4.27
C LEU A 149 0.69 24.64 -5.59
N GLN A 150 -0.61 24.35 -5.52
CA GLN A 150 -1.40 23.95 -6.69
C GLN A 150 -2.87 24.32 -6.53
N THR A 151 -3.54 24.60 -7.65
CA THR A 151 -4.97 24.89 -7.72
C THR A 151 -5.65 24.02 -8.76
N TYR A 152 -6.77 23.41 -8.38
CA TYR A 152 -7.71 22.74 -9.27
C TYR A 152 -9.06 23.44 -9.26
N THR A 153 -9.85 23.23 -10.31
CA THR A 153 -11.19 23.77 -10.42
C THR A 153 -12.20 22.66 -10.62
N TYR A 154 -13.21 22.63 -9.76
CA TYR A 154 -14.40 21.80 -9.90
C TYR A 154 -15.54 22.68 -10.42
N THR A 155 -15.97 22.45 -11.65
CA THR A 155 -16.95 23.28 -12.36
C THR A 155 -18.39 22.83 -12.09
N SER A 156 -19.37 23.67 -12.39
CA SER A 156 -20.80 23.31 -12.30
C SER A 156 -21.19 22.16 -13.23
N GLY A 157 -20.52 22.03 -14.39
CA GLY A 157 -20.72 20.88 -15.29
C GLY A 157 -20.26 19.54 -14.70
N GLN A 158 -19.46 19.57 -13.64
CA GLN A 158 -18.97 18.38 -12.93
C GLN A 158 -19.80 18.08 -11.66
N ASN A 159 -20.88 18.84 -11.38
CA ASN A 159 -21.73 18.61 -10.22
C ASN A 159 -22.15 17.12 -10.12
N PHE A 160 -22.01 16.51 -8.94
CA PHE A 160 -22.22 15.08 -8.66
C PHE A 160 -21.22 14.08 -9.28
N GLN A 161 -20.22 14.52 -10.06
CA GLN A 161 -19.21 13.66 -10.66
C GLN A 161 -18.03 13.37 -9.71
N HIS A 162 -17.50 12.16 -9.79
CA HIS A 162 -16.24 11.81 -9.14
C HIS A 162 -15.08 12.30 -9.97
N LEU A 163 -14.36 13.30 -9.47
CA LEU A 163 -13.12 13.76 -10.09
C LEU A 163 -11.93 13.23 -9.30
N ARG A 164 -10.87 12.86 -10.02
CA ARG A 164 -9.58 12.52 -9.44
C ARG A 164 -8.52 13.37 -10.08
N PHE A 165 -7.79 14.09 -9.24
CA PHE A 165 -6.62 14.85 -9.61
C PHE A 165 -5.36 14.06 -9.24
N ALA A 166 -4.27 14.35 -9.94
CA ALA A 166 -2.95 13.79 -9.72
C ALA A 166 -1.97 14.93 -9.38
N PRO A 167 -1.97 15.43 -8.12
CA PRO A 167 -1.08 16.52 -7.72
C PRO A 167 0.38 16.18 -7.82
N GLU A 168 0.77 14.99 -7.36
CA GLU A 168 2.18 14.61 -7.19
C GLU A 168 2.96 15.67 -6.41
N GLN A 169 2.34 16.17 -5.32
CA GLN A 169 2.80 17.34 -4.60
C GLN A 169 3.30 16.96 -3.21
N GLU A 170 4.52 17.38 -2.88
CA GLU A 170 5.10 17.27 -1.54
C GLU A 170 4.93 18.56 -0.73
N GLY A 171 5.06 18.45 0.60
CA GLY A 171 5.06 19.60 1.50
C GLY A 171 3.69 20.25 1.70
N VAL A 172 2.59 19.54 1.43
CA VAL A 172 1.23 20.06 1.57
C VAL A 172 0.85 20.10 3.05
N LYS A 173 0.59 21.28 3.58
CA LYS A 173 0.14 21.49 4.96
C LYS A 173 -1.36 21.67 5.08
N SER A 174 -2.02 22.20 4.05
CA SER A 174 -3.48 22.34 4.05
C SER A 174 -4.11 22.15 2.67
N LEU A 175 -5.37 21.73 2.71
CA LEU A 175 -6.26 21.59 1.55
C LEU A 175 -7.45 22.53 1.76
N LEU A 176 -7.72 23.39 0.78
CA LEU A 176 -8.70 24.46 0.87
C LEU A 176 -9.70 24.38 -0.28
N LEU A 177 -10.98 24.30 0.02
CA LEU A 177 -12.06 24.39 -0.97
C LEU A 177 -12.77 25.72 -0.80
N SER A 178 -12.88 26.50 -1.87
CA SER A 178 -13.53 27.82 -1.83
C SER A 178 -14.35 28.12 -3.09
N SER A 179 -15.53 28.74 -2.94
CA SER A 179 -16.39 29.18 -4.04
C SER A 179 -17.15 30.47 -3.69
N SER A 180 -17.59 31.21 -4.70
CA SER A 180 -18.46 32.40 -4.53
C SER A 180 -19.93 32.04 -4.31
N ALA A 181 -20.30 30.77 -4.43
CA ALA A 181 -21.64 30.26 -4.15
C ALA A 181 -21.59 29.06 -3.19
N PRO A 182 -22.69 28.75 -2.48
CA PRO A 182 -22.76 27.58 -1.63
C PRO A 182 -22.54 26.27 -2.41
N PHE A 183 -21.91 25.29 -1.78
CA PHE A 183 -21.71 23.94 -2.30
C PHE A 183 -21.75 22.93 -1.15
N GLY A 184 -21.90 21.64 -1.46
CA GLY A 184 -21.75 20.55 -0.49
C GLY A 184 -20.72 19.53 -0.96
N ILE A 185 -20.30 18.66 -0.05
CA ILE A 185 -19.30 17.61 -0.32
C ILE A 185 -19.98 16.26 -0.11
N PHE A 186 -19.87 15.36 -1.10
CA PHE A 186 -20.21 13.94 -0.91
C PHE A 186 -19.00 13.22 -0.33
N GLU A 187 -17.89 13.23 -1.04
CA GLU A 187 -16.65 12.59 -0.60
C GLU A 187 -15.44 13.46 -0.96
N ILE A 188 -14.43 13.41 -0.11
CA ILE A 188 -13.09 13.94 -0.40
C ILE A 188 -12.05 13.03 0.24
N GLY A 189 -10.97 12.76 -0.50
CA GLY A 189 -9.94 11.84 -0.05
C GLY A 189 -8.61 12.09 -0.75
N THR A 190 -7.51 11.84 -0.04
CA THR A 190 -6.16 11.95 -0.61
C THR A 190 -5.38 10.68 -0.37
N THR A 191 -4.50 10.33 -1.31
CA THR A 191 -3.54 9.24 -1.13
C THR A 191 -2.13 9.83 -1.07
N ALA A 192 -1.29 9.30 -0.18
CA ALA A 192 0.10 9.74 -0.06
C ALA A 192 1.00 9.14 -1.15
N ALA A 193 0.62 7.97 -1.68
CA ALA A 193 1.35 7.24 -2.71
C ALA A 193 0.38 6.55 -3.69
N LEU A 194 0.94 5.83 -4.67
CA LEU A 194 0.18 4.87 -5.48
C LEU A 194 -0.48 3.83 -4.58
N LEU A 195 -1.69 3.42 -4.94
CA LEU A 195 -2.44 2.45 -4.15
C LEU A 195 -1.78 1.07 -4.23
N GLN A 196 -1.75 0.40 -3.09
CA GLN A 196 -1.23 -0.95 -2.97
C GLN A 196 -2.32 -1.90 -2.46
N GLU A 197 -2.37 -3.06 -3.09
CA GLU A 197 -3.13 -4.22 -2.60
C GLU A 197 -2.13 -5.33 -2.32
N PHE A 198 -2.39 -6.10 -1.27
CA PHE A 198 -1.46 -7.12 -0.81
C PHE A 198 -2.18 -8.33 -0.26
N ILE A 199 -1.47 -9.45 -0.25
CA ILE A 199 -1.88 -10.66 0.43
C ILE A 199 -0.66 -11.37 0.98
N GLY A 200 -0.79 -11.96 2.16
CA GLY A 200 0.31 -12.61 2.84
C GLY A 200 -0.12 -13.70 3.80
N ILE A 201 0.88 -14.37 4.35
CA ILE A 201 0.74 -15.35 5.42
C ILE A 201 1.40 -14.80 6.69
N GLU A 202 0.68 -14.89 7.80
CA GLU A 202 1.20 -14.75 9.15
C GLU A 202 1.52 -16.16 9.67
N LEU A 203 2.80 -16.50 9.80
CA LEU A 203 3.26 -17.78 10.31
C LEU A 203 2.82 -17.97 11.77
N THR A 204 2.72 -19.23 12.22
CA THR A 204 2.21 -19.53 13.57
C THR A 204 3.14 -19.07 14.69
N GLU A 205 4.45 -18.99 14.41
CA GLU A 205 5.53 -18.48 15.26
C GLU A 205 6.60 -17.85 14.36
N ASP A 206 7.61 -17.21 14.97
CA ASP A 206 8.75 -16.68 14.23
C ASP A 206 9.57 -17.87 13.70
N GLN A 207 9.79 -17.92 12.39
CA GLN A 207 10.40 -19.05 11.71
C GLN A 207 11.58 -18.61 10.85
N LEU A 208 12.64 -19.42 10.81
CA LEU A 208 13.74 -19.24 9.87
C LEU A 208 13.31 -19.77 8.51
N VAL A 209 12.91 -18.84 7.64
CA VAL A 209 12.50 -19.14 6.27
C VAL A 209 13.74 -19.24 5.40
N THR A 210 13.82 -20.26 4.55
CA THR A 210 14.91 -20.44 3.58
C THR A 210 14.45 -20.23 2.15
N SER A 211 13.17 -20.48 1.86
CA SER A 211 12.63 -20.23 0.53
C SER A 211 11.13 -19.97 0.57
N VAL A 212 10.64 -19.30 -0.47
CA VAL A 212 9.21 -19.01 -0.66
C VAL A 212 8.81 -19.41 -2.08
N ASP A 213 7.87 -20.34 -2.18
CA ASP A 213 7.17 -20.64 -3.43
C ASP A 213 5.96 -19.71 -3.57
N LEU A 214 5.79 -19.11 -4.74
CA LEU A 214 4.68 -18.21 -5.00
C LEU A 214 4.22 -18.28 -6.44
N LYS A 215 2.94 -17.97 -6.65
CA LYS A 215 2.36 -17.70 -7.97
C LYS A 215 1.47 -16.48 -7.86
N HIS A 216 1.79 -15.44 -8.61
CA HIS A 216 1.00 -14.23 -8.65
C HIS A 216 0.62 -13.89 -10.09
N PHE A 217 -0.46 -13.15 -10.25
CA PHE A 217 -0.80 -12.51 -11.51
C PHE A 217 -1.70 -11.32 -11.19
N PRO A 218 -1.13 -10.10 -11.12
CA PRO A 218 -1.92 -8.92 -10.79
C PRO A 218 -2.95 -8.58 -11.86
N GLY A 219 -2.99 -9.27 -13.00
CA GLY A 219 -3.83 -8.92 -14.14
C GLY A 219 -3.09 -8.06 -15.16
N SER A 220 -3.45 -8.22 -16.43
CA SER A 220 -2.82 -7.47 -17.51
C SER A 220 -3.03 -5.97 -17.33
N ALA A 221 -1.93 -5.24 -17.19
CA ALA A 221 -1.91 -3.79 -16.94
C ALA A 221 -2.76 -3.35 -15.73
N SER A 222 -2.82 -4.17 -14.67
CA SER A 222 -3.46 -3.77 -13.40
C SER A 222 -2.48 -3.20 -12.39
N ALA A 223 -1.25 -3.72 -12.36
CA ALA A 223 -0.19 -3.27 -11.46
C ALA A 223 1.02 -2.78 -12.25
N SER A 224 1.65 -1.71 -11.74
CA SER A 224 2.91 -1.17 -12.24
C SER A 224 4.12 -1.87 -11.62
N ALA A 225 3.97 -2.43 -10.42
CA ALA A 225 5.02 -3.17 -9.72
C ALA A 225 4.43 -4.28 -8.85
N SER A 226 5.20 -5.34 -8.64
CA SER A 226 4.91 -6.41 -7.69
C SER A 226 6.18 -6.75 -6.92
N ALA A 227 6.05 -7.11 -5.64
CA ALA A 227 7.20 -7.47 -4.82
C ALA A 227 6.81 -8.41 -3.67
N LEU A 228 7.75 -9.26 -3.29
CA LEU A 228 7.69 -10.11 -2.11
C LEU A 228 8.39 -9.41 -0.95
N PHE A 229 7.72 -9.40 0.20
CA PHE A 229 8.21 -8.82 1.44
C PHE A 229 8.15 -9.85 2.57
N GLY A 230 8.99 -9.69 3.59
CA GLY A 230 8.88 -10.48 4.82
C GLY A 230 9.55 -9.81 6.01
N GLY A 231 9.19 -10.25 7.22
CA GLY A 231 9.71 -9.69 8.46
C GLY A 231 8.96 -10.14 9.70
N LEU A 232 9.35 -9.60 10.86
CA LEU A 232 8.72 -9.89 12.16
C LEU A 232 7.52 -8.99 12.48
N ASP A 233 7.46 -7.80 11.88
CA ASP A 233 6.42 -6.81 12.10
C ASP A 233 5.74 -6.46 10.77
N ARG A 234 4.42 -6.54 10.74
CA ARG A 234 3.60 -6.28 9.55
C ARG A 234 3.75 -4.85 9.03
N ASP A 235 4.03 -3.89 9.92
CA ASP A 235 4.17 -2.48 9.53
C ASP A 235 5.60 -2.16 9.06
N ASN A 236 6.55 -3.09 9.22
CA ASN A 236 7.96 -2.92 8.85
C ASN A 236 8.54 -4.17 8.16
N LEU A 237 7.94 -4.56 7.03
CA LEU A 237 8.45 -5.67 6.21
C LEU A 237 9.62 -5.24 5.32
N GLN A 238 10.63 -6.12 5.21
CA GLN A 238 11.77 -5.95 4.32
C GLN A 238 11.45 -6.48 2.92
N LEU A 239 11.94 -5.78 1.90
CA LEU A 239 11.85 -6.24 0.51
C LEU A 239 12.75 -7.47 0.33
N ILE A 240 12.16 -8.59 -0.08
CA ILE A 240 12.88 -9.83 -0.39
C ILE A 240 13.21 -9.88 -1.88
N GLN A 241 12.20 -9.70 -2.72
CA GLN A 241 12.33 -9.88 -4.17
C GLN A 241 11.38 -8.94 -4.92
N VAL A 242 11.89 -8.24 -5.94
CA VAL A 242 11.05 -7.57 -6.93
C VAL A 242 10.52 -8.63 -7.90
N LEU A 243 9.21 -8.64 -8.12
CA LEU A 243 8.52 -9.61 -8.96
C LEU A 243 8.10 -8.96 -10.27
N ASP A 244 8.17 -9.69 -11.38
CA ASP A 244 7.67 -9.22 -12.67
C ASP A 244 6.13 -9.29 -12.70
N PRO A 245 5.38 -8.16 -12.75
CA PRO A 245 3.93 -8.16 -12.80
C PRO A 245 3.34 -8.91 -14.02
N ALA A 246 4.13 -9.12 -15.08
CA ALA A 246 3.72 -9.84 -16.28
C ALA A 246 3.96 -11.35 -16.20
N TYR A 247 4.76 -11.82 -15.22
CA TYR A 247 5.00 -13.24 -15.03
C TYR A 247 3.79 -13.90 -14.35
N ALA A 248 3.27 -14.97 -14.97
CA ALA A 248 2.09 -15.71 -14.48
C ALA A 248 2.40 -17.16 -14.07
N GLY A 249 3.68 -17.54 -14.06
CA GLY A 249 4.15 -18.85 -13.64
C GLY A 249 4.36 -18.94 -12.12
N THR A 250 4.74 -20.13 -11.66
CA THR A 250 5.20 -20.34 -10.28
C THR A 250 6.68 -19.98 -10.19
N LEU A 251 7.05 -19.24 -9.14
CA LEU A 251 8.41 -18.84 -8.82
C LEU A 251 8.79 -19.40 -7.46
N THR A 252 9.99 -19.94 -7.35
CA THR A 252 10.66 -20.22 -6.08
C THR A 252 11.69 -19.13 -5.83
N VAL A 253 11.55 -18.41 -4.72
CA VAL A 253 12.52 -17.43 -4.24
C VAL A 253 13.37 -18.10 -3.16
N GLU A 254 14.59 -18.49 -3.51
CA GLU A 254 15.58 -18.96 -2.55
C GLU A 254 16.22 -17.76 -1.85
N LEU A 255 16.23 -17.76 -0.52
CA LEU A 255 16.89 -16.72 0.26
C LEU A 255 18.39 -17.03 0.33
N SER A 256 19.23 -15.99 0.20
CA SER A 256 20.69 -16.17 0.27
C SER A 256 21.16 -16.68 1.63
N GLU A 257 20.41 -16.36 2.69
CA GLU A 257 20.59 -16.84 4.05
C GLU A 257 19.18 -17.04 4.67
N PRO A 258 19.01 -17.99 5.62
CA PRO A 258 17.76 -18.12 6.35
C PRO A 258 17.40 -16.79 7.03
N MET A 259 16.16 -16.34 6.86
CA MET A 259 15.68 -15.08 7.43
C MET A 259 14.53 -15.35 8.41
N LEU A 260 14.65 -14.80 9.61
CA LEU A 260 13.63 -14.91 10.64
C LEU A 260 12.40 -14.07 10.26
N MET A 261 11.25 -14.71 10.06
CA MET A 261 10.01 -14.05 9.63
C MET A 261 8.82 -14.53 10.46
N ARG A 262 7.86 -13.61 10.62
CA ARG A 262 6.49 -13.87 11.08
C ARG A 262 5.49 -13.61 9.97
N PHE A 263 5.75 -12.62 9.13
CA PHE A 263 4.88 -12.17 8.05
C PHE A 263 5.61 -12.30 6.72
N ILE A 264 4.90 -12.78 5.69
CA ILE A 264 5.38 -12.88 4.31
C ILE A 264 4.26 -12.38 3.41
N GLU A 265 4.55 -11.42 2.52
CA GLU A 265 3.52 -10.67 1.81
C GLU A 265 3.91 -10.41 0.35
N ILE A 266 2.97 -10.66 -0.56
CA ILE A 266 3.04 -10.18 -1.94
C ILE A 266 2.30 -8.83 -1.98
N ARG A 267 3.00 -7.76 -2.38
CA ARG A 267 2.42 -6.43 -2.60
C ARG A 267 2.37 -6.12 -4.08
N HIS A 268 1.24 -5.61 -4.54
CA HIS A 268 1.04 -5.09 -5.89
C HIS A 268 0.75 -3.59 -5.83
N THR A 269 1.53 -2.80 -6.58
CA THR A 269 1.28 -1.36 -6.74
C THR A 269 0.37 -1.15 -7.96
N LEU A 270 -0.86 -0.74 -7.73
CA LEU A 270 -1.90 -0.59 -8.75
C LEU A 270 -1.62 0.58 -9.70
N LEU A 271 -2.06 0.42 -10.96
CA LEU A 271 -2.24 1.55 -11.85
C LEU A 271 -3.49 2.36 -11.45
N PRO A 272 -3.47 3.70 -11.59
CA PRO A 272 -4.52 4.60 -11.08
C PRO A 272 -5.76 4.65 -12.00
N GLU A 273 -6.31 3.49 -12.34
CA GLU A 273 -7.46 3.34 -13.24
C GLU A 273 -8.64 2.68 -12.53
N ASN A 274 -9.85 2.94 -13.02
CA ASN A 274 -11.07 2.36 -12.46
C ASN A 274 -11.06 0.83 -12.58
N TRP A 275 -11.58 0.16 -11.55
CA TRP A 275 -11.85 -1.27 -11.54
C TRP A 275 -10.62 -2.17 -11.67
N ARG A 276 -9.40 -1.62 -11.53
CA ARG A 276 -8.18 -2.43 -11.44
C ARG A 276 -8.20 -3.24 -10.16
N ARG A 277 -7.87 -4.52 -10.30
CA ARG A 277 -7.79 -5.53 -9.24
C ARG A 277 -6.54 -6.34 -9.48
N VAL A 278 -6.05 -6.99 -8.43
CA VAL A 278 -4.89 -7.88 -8.46
C VAL A 278 -5.23 -9.24 -7.88
N SER A 279 -4.46 -10.26 -8.28
CA SER A 279 -4.67 -11.64 -7.85
C SER A 279 -3.35 -12.34 -7.52
N ALA A 280 -3.44 -13.25 -6.56
CA ALA A 280 -2.39 -14.19 -6.21
C ALA A 280 -3.00 -15.59 -6.02
N PHE A 281 -2.26 -16.61 -6.46
CA PHE A 281 -2.72 -17.98 -6.61
C PHE A 281 -2.07 -18.91 -5.60
N HIS A 282 -0.82 -18.61 -5.22
CA HIS A 282 -0.07 -19.46 -4.32
C HIS A 282 0.94 -18.64 -3.51
N LEU A 283 1.09 -18.97 -2.23
CA LEU A 283 2.20 -18.53 -1.38
C LEU A 283 2.48 -19.61 -0.32
N GLN A 284 3.68 -20.18 -0.34
CA GLN A 284 4.13 -21.18 0.63
C GLN A 284 5.56 -20.88 1.04
N ALA A 285 5.82 -20.80 2.34
CA ALA A 285 7.16 -20.64 2.87
C ALA A 285 7.72 -21.97 3.35
N PHE A 286 9.04 -22.11 3.34
CA PHE A 286 9.73 -23.32 3.77
C PHE A 286 10.90 -23.01 4.70
N ALA A 287 11.17 -23.94 5.61
CA ALA A 287 12.36 -23.97 6.48
C ALA A 287 13.21 -25.21 6.18
N GLU A 288 14.43 -25.23 6.73
CA GLU A 288 15.27 -26.43 6.75
C GLU A 288 14.81 -27.43 7.84
N PRO A 289 14.82 -28.74 7.58
CA PRO A 289 14.26 -29.77 8.46
C PRO A 289 14.98 -29.94 9.80
N ASN A 290 16.14 -29.31 10.01
CA ASN A 290 16.98 -29.49 11.20
C ASN A 290 17.31 -28.19 11.94
N GLU A 291 16.72 -27.05 11.55
CA GLU A 291 16.84 -25.82 12.33
C GLU A 291 15.97 -25.97 13.60
N PRO A 292 16.54 -26.02 14.81
CA PRO A 292 15.73 -26.04 16.02
C PRO A 292 14.85 -24.81 16.02
N SER A 293 13.53 -24.98 16.22
CA SER A 293 12.65 -23.85 16.50
C SER A 293 13.29 -23.02 17.60
N LEU A 294 13.50 -21.72 17.33
CA LEU A 294 14.10 -20.84 18.32
C LEU A 294 13.29 -20.99 19.62
N PRO A 295 13.94 -21.20 20.77
CA PRO A 295 13.24 -21.45 22.02
C PRO A 295 12.24 -20.31 22.25
N GLY A 296 10.96 -20.68 22.23
CA GLY A 296 9.87 -19.77 21.91
C GLY A 296 9.91 -18.45 22.67
N THR A 297 9.84 -17.36 21.92
CA THR A 297 9.25 -16.08 22.37
C THR A 297 7.73 -16.22 22.49
N GLY A 298 7.25 -17.35 23.02
CA GLY A 298 5.86 -17.48 23.41
C GLY A 298 5.51 -16.35 24.38
N PRO A 299 4.21 -16.01 24.53
CA PRO A 299 3.74 -15.06 25.54
C PRO A 299 3.96 -15.68 26.93
N GLY A 300 5.22 -15.67 27.37
CA GLY A 300 5.70 -16.21 28.62
C GLY A 300 5.49 -15.17 29.70
N THR A 301 4.63 -15.51 30.64
CA THR A 301 4.57 -14.91 31.95
C THR A 301 5.96 -14.94 32.60
N GLY A 302 6.66 -13.81 32.61
CA GLY A 302 7.67 -13.47 33.60
C GLY A 302 9.09 -14.02 33.38
N GLN A 303 10.02 -13.08 33.29
CA GLN A 303 11.46 -13.21 33.57
C GLN A 303 12.29 -13.96 32.52
N GLY A 304 12.31 -13.45 31.29
CA GLY A 304 13.53 -13.48 30.46
C GLY A 304 14.47 -12.32 30.84
N PRO A 305 15.78 -12.42 30.60
CA PRO A 305 16.71 -11.32 30.83
C PRO A 305 16.24 -10.10 30.03
N GLU A 306 16.04 -8.98 30.73
CA GLU A 306 15.67 -7.71 30.12
C GLU A 306 16.76 -7.34 29.10
N ILE A 307 16.50 -7.57 27.81
CA ILE A 307 17.18 -6.81 26.77
C ILE A 307 16.60 -5.41 26.92
N PRO A 308 17.37 -4.39 27.34
CA PRO A 308 16.83 -3.06 27.45
C PRO A 308 16.35 -2.67 26.05
N ALA A 309 15.04 -2.55 25.90
CA ALA A 309 14.42 -1.88 24.77
C ALA A 309 14.76 -0.40 24.90
N HIS A 310 16.03 -0.05 24.65
CA HIS A 310 16.42 1.31 24.37
C HIS A 310 15.89 1.60 22.98
N TRP A 311 14.65 2.04 22.92
CA TRP A 311 14.09 2.70 21.76
C TRP A 311 15.06 3.82 21.35
N ASP A 312 15.65 3.71 20.15
CA ASP A 312 16.46 4.77 19.56
C ASP A 312 15.51 5.80 18.93
N PRO A 313 15.36 7.02 19.50
CA PRO A 313 14.57 8.09 18.90
C PRO A 313 15.03 8.50 17.50
N TYR A 314 16.20 8.06 17.05
CA TYR A 314 16.82 8.45 15.79
C TYR A 314 16.89 7.32 14.75
N ALA A 315 16.15 6.23 14.94
CA ALA A 315 16.12 5.09 14.01
C ALA A 315 15.67 5.40 12.55
N GLY A 316 15.37 6.67 12.22
CA GLY A 316 15.12 7.16 10.86
C GLY A 316 16.02 8.33 10.40
N VAL A 317 17.10 8.66 11.14
CA VAL A 317 18.00 9.79 10.83
C VAL A 317 19.31 9.32 10.20
N TYR A 318 19.62 8.02 10.24
CA TYR A 318 20.81 7.51 9.58
C TYR A 318 20.62 7.51 8.06
N PRO A 319 21.56 8.08 7.27
CA PRO A 319 21.53 7.91 5.83
C PRO A 319 21.58 6.41 5.49
N SER A 320 20.77 5.99 4.53
CA SER A 320 20.70 4.59 4.12
C SER A 320 22.10 4.04 3.80
N LEU A 321 22.40 2.83 4.26
CA LEU A 321 23.69 2.14 3.99
C LEU A 321 23.98 1.93 2.49
N SER A 322 23.04 2.29 1.61
CA SER A 322 23.19 2.37 0.17
C SER A 322 23.89 3.64 -0.34
N ALA A 323 24.29 4.58 0.53
CA ALA A 323 25.02 5.80 0.15
C ALA A 323 26.56 5.63 0.11
N LEU A 324 27.07 4.43 -0.13
CA LEU A 324 28.48 4.28 -0.51
C LEU A 324 28.66 4.77 -1.96
N PRO A 325 29.61 5.67 -2.24
CA PRO A 325 29.85 6.13 -3.59
C PRO A 325 30.27 4.94 -4.47
N LEU A 326 29.56 4.74 -5.58
CA LEU A 326 29.98 3.88 -6.67
C LEU A 326 31.39 4.28 -7.11
N THR A 327 32.39 3.53 -6.67
CA THR A 327 33.75 3.60 -7.20
C THR A 327 33.68 3.29 -8.69
N THR A 328 33.84 4.33 -9.50
CA THR A 328 33.90 4.22 -10.95
C THR A 328 35.19 3.45 -11.30
N ALA A 329 35.04 2.22 -11.78
CA ALA A 329 36.17 1.50 -12.37
C ALA A 329 36.65 2.29 -13.60
N LYS A 330 37.81 2.94 -13.49
CA LYS A 330 38.51 3.52 -14.63
C LYS A 330 38.96 2.37 -15.55
N LEU A 331 38.28 2.19 -16.66
CA LEU A 331 38.77 1.37 -17.76
C LEU A 331 40.03 2.06 -18.33
N HIS A 332 41.18 1.41 -18.15
CA HIS A 332 42.46 1.85 -18.66
C HIS A 332 42.55 1.40 -20.14
N CYS A 333 42.18 2.26 -21.08
CA CYS A 333 42.46 2.02 -22.49
C CYS A 333 43.94 2.31 -22.75
N GLN A 334 44.73 1.26 -22.90
CA GLN A 334 46.09 1.35 -23.43
C GLN A 334 46.04 1.76 -24.91
N HIS A 335 46.91 2.72 -25.24
CA HIS A 335 47.24 3.17 -26.58
C HIS A 335 47.56 2.01 -27.53
N ALA A 336 46.93 2.04 -28.71
CA ALA A 336 47.55 1.54 -29.94
C ALA A 336 47.09 2.38 -31.14
N ASP A 337 48.11 2.92 -31.78
CA ASP A 337 48.25 3.35 -33.17
C ASP A 337 47.62 4.62 -33.75
N GLN A 338 48.56 5.38 -34.30
CA GLN A 338 48.46 6.49 -35.22
C GLN A 338 48.11 5.96 -36.62
N SER A 339 47.22 6.63 -37.35
CA SER A 339 47.49 7.11 -38.72
C SER A 339 46.23 7.67 -39.42
N SER A 340 46.42 8.85 -40.00
CA SER A 340 45.73 9.43 -41.16
C SER A 340 44.20 9.33 -41.27
N CYS A 341 43.52 10.48 -41.22
CA CYS A 341 42.87 11.00 -42.43
C CYS A 341 42.56 12.50 -42.31
N SER A 342 43.13 13.23 -43.27
CA SER A 342 43.03 14.66 -43.53
C SER A 342 41.70 15.03 -44.19
N HIS A 343 41.25 16.26 -43.91
CA HIS A 343 40.46 17.16 -44.75
C HIS A 343 39.18 16.64 -45.45
N HIS A 344 38.06 17.28 -45.13
CA HIS A 344 37.43 18.18 -46.10
C HIS A 344 36.62 19.28 -45.41
N ARG A 345 36.58 20.43 -46.08
CA ARG A 345 35.90 21.67 -45.72
C ARG A 345 34.39 21.54 -45.71
#